data_AF-A0A8C3UB53-F1
#
_entry.id   AF-A0A8C3UB53-F1
#
_cell.length_a   1.000
_cell.length_b   1.000
_cell.length_c   1.000
_cell.angle_alpha   90.00
_cell.angle_beta   90.00
_cell.angle_gamma   90.00
#
_symmetry.space_group_name_H-M   'P 1'
#
loop_
_entity.id
_entity.type
_entity.pdbx_description
1 polymer ?
#
loop_
_entity_poly.entity_id
_entity_poly.type
_entity_poly.pdbx_seq_one_letter_code
_entity_poly.pdbx_strand_id
1 'polypeptide(L)'
;MELAVRELLLAAQSARDVQALKNAYKLIKSATEGQTALDSSDNISTDLYVLCAEQALQLGYLEISSDCLQMYFKGRFPVNQFLVRAYLCQGQLYAPHSTDNLEEFEKFVLFFMKAIDFATHNRRYFFLIYNASILYWQLVRPFLKPGFRYCLIPSLSQIVTALNQIEEQDNEWRAELMINLLECYLDASKLEEAKEFSSTAAVFIKENVPDKYSQIFSLMVYHKLMNISQIKKETQNSLHLSVIYKMQVLKLQWDTNVFPSDATANLNSIYELLKQYDVPPASVLNVK
;
A
#
# COMPACT_ATOMS: atom_id res chain seq x y z
N MET A 1 18.54 -33.51 5.73
CA MET A 1 17.90 -32.63 6.72
C MET A 1 17.15 -31.47 6.04
N GLU A 2 17.79 -30.69 5.19
CA GLU A 2 17.18 -29.55 4.50
C GLU A 2 15.90 -29.89 3.71
N LEU A 3 15.86 -31.00 2.96
CA LEU A 3 14.65 -31.44 2.26
C LEU A 3 13.46 -31.65 3.20
N ALA A 4 13.69 -32.31 4.34
CA ALA A 4 12.65 -32.54 5.35
C ALA A 4 12.14 -31.22 5.96
N VAL A 5 13.03 -30.25 6.19
CA VAL A 5 12.63 -28.91 6.65
C VAL A 5 11.75 -28.23 5.59
N ARG A 6 12.11 -28.30 4.30
CA ARG A 6 11.30 -27.71 3.21
C ARG A 6 9.93 -28.37 3.11
N GLU A 7 9.84 -29.69 3.20
CA GLU A 7 8.56 -30.42 3.20
C GLU A 7 7.66 -30.01 4.37
N LEU A 8 8.23 -29.88 5.57
CA LEU A 8 7.49 -29.44 6.75
C LEU A 8 7.01 -27.98 6.61
N LEU A 9 7.83 -27.09 6.06
CA LEU A 9 7.42 -25.70 5.80
C LEU A 9 6.34 -25.61 4.72
N LEU A 10 6.39 -26.48 3.69
CA LEU A 10 5.32 -26.59 2.69
C LEU A 10 4.01 -27.09 3.29
N ALA A 11 4.07 -28.08 4.19
CA ALA A 11 2.89 -28.55 4.92
C ALA A 11 2.31 -27.45 5.83
N ALA A 12 3.17 -26.70 6.53
CA ALA A 12 2.76 -25.55 7.33
C ALA A 12 2.05 -24.48 6.48
N GLN A 13 2.56 -24.20 5.29
CA GLN A 13 1.97 -23.22 4.37
C GLN A 13 0.63 -23.69 3.79
N SER A 14 0.59 -24.89 3.23
CA SER A 14 -0.56 -25.39 2.45
C SER A 14 -1.72 -25.85 3.31
N ALA A 15 -1.43 -26.54 4.42
CA ALA A 15 -2.43 -27.13 5.31
C ALA A 15 -2.63 -26.33 6.60
N ARG A 16 -1.97 -25.17 6.75
CA ARG A 16 -1.90 -24.41 8.01
C ARG A 16 -1.41 -25.27 9.19
N ASP A 17 -0.54 -26.25 8.91
CA ASP A 17 -0.07 -27.23 9.88
C ASP A 17 0.95 -26.61 10.85
N VAL A 18 0.45 -26.24 12.03
CA VAL A 18 1.23 -25.70 13.14
C VAL A 18 2.27 -26.70 13.66
N GLN A 19 1.97 -28.00 13.65
CA GLN A 19 2.90 -29.00 14.16
C GLN A 19 4.07 -29.16 13.18
N ALA A 20 3.79 -29.13 11.88
CA ALA A 20 4.82 -29.12 10.86
C ALA A 20 5.75 -27.90 11.01
N LEU A 21 5.19 -26.71 11.25
CA LEU A 21 5.99 -25.50 11.55
C LEU A 21 6.91 -25.73 12.77
N LYS A 22 6.35 -26.20 13.90
CA LYS A 22 7.12 -26.43 15.13
C LYS A 22 8.22 -27.48 14.92
N ASN A 23 7.96 -28.50 14.13
CA ASN A 23 8.94 -29.53 13.80
C ASN A 23 10.06 -28.95 12.89
N ALA A 24 9.70 -28.16 11.87
CA ALA A 24 10.67 -27.49 11.01
C ALA A 24 11.59 -26.57 11.83
N TYR A 25 11.00 -25.74 12.70
CA TYR A 25 11.73 -24.85 13.59
C TYR A 25 12.70 -25.61 14.51
N LYS A 26 12.25 -26.71 15.12
CA LYS A 26 13.13 -27.55 15.97
C LYS A 26 14.31 -28.13 15.20
N LEU A 27 14.08 -28.63 13.99
CA LEU A 27 15.15 -29.16 13.13
C LEU A 27 16.16 -28.06 12.78
N ILE A 28 15.68 -26.89 12.35
CA ILE A 28 16.53 -25.71 12.07
C ILE A 28 17.37 -25.36 13.31
N LYS A 29 16.74 -25.22 14.48
CA LYS A 29 17.43 -24.84 15.71
C LYS A 29 18.50 -25.85 16.14
N SER A 30 18.18 -27.14 16.08
CA SER A 30 19.14 -28.21 16.39
C SER A 30 20.35 -28.22 15.46
N ALA A 31 20.13 -27.88 14.18
CA ALA A 31 21.21 -27.77 13.19
C ALA A 31 22.10 -26.54 13.44
N THR A 32 21.57 -25.47 14.05
CA THR A 32 22.31 -24.26 14.41
C THR A 32 23.10 -24.43 15.71
N GLU A 33 22.51 -25.08 16.72
CA GLU A 33 23.14 -25.30 18.04
C GLU A 33 24.26 -26.37 18.00
N GLY A 34 24.17 -27.34 17.08
CA GLY A 34 25.20 -28.36 16.87
C GLY A 34 26.46 -27.88 16.15
N GLN A 35 26.52 -26.61 15.73
CA GLN A 35 27.65 -26.07 14.97
C GLN A 35 28.84 -25.74 15.87
N THR A 36 29.90 -26.55 15.80
CA THR A 36 31.23 -26.14 16.25
C THR A 36 31.98 -25.46 15.10
N ALA A 37 32.93 -24.56 15.40
CA ALA A 37 33.60 -23.70 14.43
C ALA A 37 34.40 -24.41 13.31
N LEU A 38 34.45 -25.76 13.31
CA LEU A 38 35.25 -26.58 12.41
C LEU A 38 34.42 -27.35 11.35
N ASP A 39 33.09 -27.44 11.48
CA ASP A 39 32.25 -28.29 10.63
C ASP A 39 31.51 -27.47 9.56
N SER A 40 32.20 -27.10 8.47
CA SER A 40 31.65 -26.27 7.40
C SER A 40 30.79 -27.01 6.38
N SER A 41 30.63 -28.34 6.48
CA SER A 41 29.94 -29.16 5.45
C SER A 41 28.44 -29.38 5.67
N ASP A 42 27.93 -29.19 6.89
CA ASP A 42 26.53 -29.49 7.26
C ASP A 42 25.69 -28.21 7.51
N ASN A 43 26.13 -27.08 6.97
CA ASN A 43 25.47 -25.82 7.26
C ASN A 43 24.10 -25.74 6.55
N ILE A 44 23.03 -25.63 7.32
CA ILE A 44 21.67 -25.47 6.79
C ILE A 44 21.59 -24.15 6.01
N SER A 45 20.91 -24.18 4.86
CA SER A 45 20.80 -22.99 4.04
C SER A 45 20.09 -21.86 4.80
N THR A 46 20.68 -20.66 4.75
CA THR A 46 20.19 -19.48 5.49
C THR A 46 18.79 -19.02 5.05
N ASP A 47 18.36 -19.40 3.84
CA ASP A 47 17.00 -19.13 3.37
C ASP A 47 15.92 -19.83 4.22
N LEU A 48 16.24 -21.00 4.80
CA LEU A 48 15.29 -21.75 5.63
C LEU A 48 14.91 -21.00 6.91
N TYR A 49 15.81 -20.18 7.46
CA TYR A 49 15.48 -19.30 8.58
C TYR A 49 14.36 -18.32 8.18
N VAL A 50 14.50 -17.70 7.01
CA VAL A 50 13.52 -16.70 6.52
C VAL A 50 12.21 -17.38 6.14
N LEU A 51 12.25 -18.52 5.45
CA LEU A 51 11.05 -19.28 5.11
C LEU A 51 10.29 -19.73 6.37
N CYS A 52 10.99 -20.21 7.40
CA CYS A 52 10.38 -20.56 8.68
C CYS A 52 9.76 -19.33 9.36
N ALA A 53 10.45 -18.19 9.34
CA ALA A 53 9.96 -16.95 9.92
C ALA A 53 8.68 -16.44 9.25
N GLU A 54 8.58 -16.54 7.92
CA GLU A 54 7.38 -16.18 7.16
C GLU A 54 6.20 -17.08 7.49
N GLN A 55 6.42 -18.41 7.53
CA GLN A 55 5.36 -19.36 7.89
C GLN A 55 4.89 -19.15 9.34
N ALA A 56 5.84 -18.87 10.25
CA ALA A 56 5.52 -18.55 11.63
C ALA A 56 4.67 -17.28 11.75
N LEU A 57 4.98 -16.22 10.99
CA LEU A 57 4.15 -15.00 10.94
C LEU A 57 2.75 -15.28 10.41
N GLN A 58 2.63 -16.04 9.32
CA GLN A 58 1.32 -16.41 8.74
C GLN A 58 0.45 -17.24 9.69
N LEU A 59 1.06 -17.99 10.60
CA LEU A 59 0.39 -18.81 11.61
C LEU A 59 0.28 -18.14 13.00
N GLY A 60 0.78 -16.90 13.15
CA GLY A 60 0.70 -16.13 14.41
C GLY A 60 1.74 -16.51 15.48
N TYR A 61 2.78 -17.27 15.13
CA TYR A 61 3.86 -17.68 16.04
C TYR A 61 5.03 -16.68 16.02
N LEU A 62 4.80 -15.50 16.60
CA LEU A 62 5.77 -14.39 16.55
C LEU A 62 7.13 -14.74 17.18
N GLU A 63 7.15 -15.54 18.25
CA GLU A 63 8.39 -15.98 18.91
C GLU A 63 9.27 -16.84 18.00
N ILE A 64 8.67 -17.78 17.25
CA ILE A 64 9.39 -18.63 16.29
C ILE A 64 9.97 -17.75 15.18
N SER A 65 9.17 -16.81 14.67
CA SER A 65 9.63 -15.88 13.63
C SER A 65 10.81 -15.04 14.12
N SER A 66 10.71 -14.47 15.33
CA SER A 66 11.77 -13.68 15.95
C SER A 66 13.07 -14.49 16.11
N ASP A 67 13.00 -15.72 16.64
CA ASP A 67 14.19 -16.56 16.84
C ASP A 67 14.83 -16.96 15.50
N CYS A 68 14.02 -17.31 14.50
CA CYS A 68 14.50 -17.56 13.14
C CYS A 68 15.22 -16.35 12.52
N LEU A 69 14.67 -15.15 12.69
CA LEU A 69 15.30 -13.92 12.20
C LEU A 69 16.60 -13.62 12.95
N GLN A 70 16.66 -13.87 14.26
CA GLN A 70 17.90 -13.74 15.03
C GLN A 70 18.97 -14.69 14.51
N MET A 71 18.64 -15.95 14.21
CA MET A 71 19.58 -16.90 13.61
C MET A 71 20.06 -16.43 12.24
N TYR A 72 19.16 -15.91 11.39
CA TYR A 72 19.51 -15.37 10.08
C TYR A 72 20.50 -14.20 10.17
N PHE A 73 20.23 -13.21 11.01
CA PHE A 73 21.05 -11.99 11.11
C PHE A 73 22.33 -12.15 11.95
N LYS A 74 22.43 -13.17 12.82
CA LYS A 74 23.67 -13.51 13.53
C LYS A 74 24.71 -14.16 12.60
N GLY A 75 24.26 -14.88 11.57
CA GLY A 75 25.13 -15.56 10.62
C GLY A 75 25.68 -14.64 9.51
N ARG A 76 26.53 -15.21 8.64
CA ARG A 76 26.83 -14.59 7.35
C ARG A 76 25.69 -14.92 6.39
N PHE A 77 24.84 -13.94 6.12
CA PHE A 77 23.74 -14.09 5.17
C PHE A 77 24.12 -13.55 3.79
N PRO A 78 23.73 -14.24 2.70
CA PRO A 78 23.95 -13.76 1.35
C PRO A 78 23.10 -12.53 1.05
N VAL A 79 23.64 -11.63 0.24
CA VAL A 79 22.96 -10.42 -0.21
C VAL A 79 22.04 -10.76 -1.38
N ASN A 80 20.87 -11.31 -1.08
CA ASN A 80 19.88 -11.75 -2.07
C ASN A 80 18.43 -11.43 -1.65
N GLN A 81 17.44 -11.94 -2.38
CA GLN A 81 16.02 -11.73 -2.09
C GLN A 81 15.60 -12.06 -0.64
N PHE A 82 16.27 -12.99 0.03
CA PHE A 82 15.94 -13.39 1.40
C PHE A 82 16.28 -12.31 2.42
N LEU A 83 17.19 -11.38 2.11
CA LEU A 83 17.43 -10.20 2.95
C LEU A 83 16.22 -9.27 2.98
N VAL A 84 15.60 -9.01 1.82
CA VAL A 84 14.37 -8.21 1.72
C VAL A 84 13.25 -8.87 2.51
N ARG A 85 13.05 -10.17 2.29
CA ARG A 85 12.01 -10.97 2.97
C ARG A 85 12.23 -11.00 4.49
N ALA A 86 13.47 -11.12 4.94
CA ALA A 86 13.82 -11.06 6.37
C ALA A 86 13.51 -9.68 6.98
N TYR A 87 13.79 -8.58 6.26
CA TYR A 87 13.39 -7.24 6.71
C TYR A 87 11.87 -7.10 6.77
N LEU A 88 11.11 -7.58 5.78
CA LEU A 88 9.64 -7.57 5.84
C LEU A 88 9.11 -8.36 7.04
N CYS A 89 9.70 -9.53 7.33
CA CYS A 89 9.35 -10.31 8.52
C CYS A 89 9.67 -9.55 9.83
N GLN A 90 10.84 -8.90 9.92
CA GLN A 90 11.17 -8.06 11.08
C GLN A 90 10.17 -6.93 11.26
N GLY A 91 9.79 -6.25 10.17
CA GLY A 91 8.77 -5.20 10.22
C GLY A 91 7.44 -5.73 10.75
N GLN A 92 7.00 -6.89 10.28
CA GLN A 92 5.75 -7.53 10.73
C GLN A 92 5.71 -7.85 12.23
N LEU A 93 6.85 -8.09 12.88
CA LEU A 93 6.90 -8.27 14.34
C LEU A 93 6.53 -6.99 15.12
N TYR A 94 6.62 -5.83 14.48
CA TYR A 94 6.23 -4.52 15.02
C TYR A 94 4.98 -3.98 14.32
N ALA A 95 4.20 -4.83 13.63
CA ALA A 95 3.02 -4.40 12.92
C ALA A 95 2.06 -3.63 13.86
N PRO A 96 1.58 -2.44 13.46
CA PRO A 96 0.74 -1.64 14.33
C PRO A 96 -0.63 -2.31 14.48
N HIS A 97 -1.10 -2.40 15.72
CA HIS A 97 -2.46 -2.87 16.06
C HIS A 97 -3.38 -1.70 16.44
N SER A 98 -2.78 -0.60 16.92
CA SER A 98 -3.44 0.67 17.19
C SER A 98 -2.49 1.82 16.82
N THR A 99 -2.89 3.05 17.10
CA THR A 99 -2.07 4.25 16.91
C THR A 99 -1.35 4.70 18.18
N ASP A 100 -1.40 3.89 19.24
CA ASP A 100 -0.91 4.31 20.57
C ASP A 100 0.60 4.10 20.72
N ASN A 101 1.17 3.16 19.97
CA ASN A 101 2.59 2.84 20.01
C ASN A 101 3.31 3.32 18.75
N LEU A 102 3.70 4.59 18.74
CA LEU A 102 4.42 5.18 17.63
C LEU A 102 5.84 4.59 17.48
N GLU A 103 6.48 4.18 18.57
CA GLU A 103 7.83 3.59 18.52
C GLU A 103 7.84 2.25 17.76
N GLU A 104 6.86 1.39 18.01
CA GLU A 104 6.70 0.15 17.23
C GLU A 104 6.38 0.46 15.77
N PHE A 105 5.52 1.44 15.51
CA PHE A 105 5.24 1.87 14.14
C PHE A 105 6.50 2.36 13.41
N GLU A 106 7.35 3.16 14.06
CA GLU A 106 8.63 3.61 13.50
C GLU A 106 9.57 2.44 13.20
N LYS A 107 9.64 1.43 14.07
CA LYS A 107 10.41 0.20 13.81
C LYS A 107 9.84 -0.58 12.63
N PHE A 108 8.52 -0.73 12.55
CA PHE A 108 7.83 -1.33 11.41
C PHE A 108 8.21 -0.61 10.11
N VAL A 109 8.08 0.72 10.07
CA VAL A 109 8.43 1.54 8.90
C VAL A 109 9.90 1.37 8.54
N LEU A 110 10.81 1.43 9.52
CA LEU A 110 12.25 1.30 9.29
C LEU A 110 12.59 0.02 8.54
N PHE A 111 12.05 -1.13 8.95
CA PHE A 111 12.34 -2.40 8.30
C PHE A 111 11.70 -2.50 6.91
N PHE A 112 10.48 -2.00 6.72
CA PHE A 112 9.85 -1.95 5.40
C PHE A 112 10.64 -1.07 4.43
N MET A 113 11.13 0.09 4.87
CA MET A 113 11.89 0.98 3.99
C MET A 113 13.27 0.41 3.67
N LYS A 114 13.92 -0.32 4.60
CA LYS A 114 15.14 -1.09 4.29
C LYS A 114 14.89 -2.15 3.23
N ALA A 115 13.75 -2.84 3.30
CA ALA A 115 13.37 -3.85 2.31
C ALA A 115 13.19 -3.23 0.92
N ILE A 116 12.46 -2.12 0.83
CA ILE A 116 12.20 -1.40 -0.42
C ILE A 116 13.49 -0.82 -0.99
N ASP A 117 14.27 -0.11 -0.18
CA ASP A 117 15.56 0.47 -0.59
C ASP A 117 16.49 -0.60 -1.14
N PHE A 118 16.60 -1.76 -0.50
CA PHE A 118 17.41 -2.84 -1.05
C PHE A 118 16.90 -3.33 -2.41
N ALA A 119 15.59 -3.49 -2.55
CA ALA A 119 14.98 -4.04 -3.75
C ALA A 119 15.04 -3.09 -4.97
N THR A 120 15.03 -1.76 -4.76
CA THR A 120 15.08 -0.76 -5.84
C THR A 120 16.42 -0.79 -6.60
N HIS A 121 17.50 -1.24 -5.97
CA HIS A 121 18.82 -1.29 -6.58
C HIS A 121 19.05 -2.51 -7.49
N ASN A 122 18.12 -3.46 -7.52
CA ASN A 122 18.27 -4.68 -8.32
C ASN A 122 16.96 -5.09 -9.00
N ARG A 123 16.92 -4.98 -10.34
CA ARG A 123 15.77 -5.33 -11.18
C ARG A 123 15.18 -6.72 -10.90
N ARG A 124 16.01 -7.70 -10.49
CA ARG A 124 15.53 -9.05 -10.16
C ARG A 124 14.60 -9.08 -8.94
N TYR A 125 14.62 -8.03 -8.11
CA TYR A 125 13.88 -7.93 -6.86
C TYR A 125 12.73 -6.92 -6.93
N PHE A 126 12.41 -6.36 -8.10
CA PHE A 126 11.31 -5.40 -8.25
C PHE A 126 9.95 -5.97 -7.79
N PHE A 127 9.70 -7.25 -8.02
CA PHE A 127 8.50 -7.93 -7.52
C PHE A 127 8.36 -7.86 -5.98
N LEU A 128 9.48 -7.73 -5.25
CA LEU A 128 9.45 -7.58 -3.80
C LEU A 128 9.01 -6.18 -3.36
N ILE A 129 9.18 -5.15 -4.20
CA ILE A 129 8.66 -3.80 -3.93
C ILE A 129 7.13 -3.82 -3.99
N TYR A 130 6.57 -4.47 -5.02
CA TYR A 130 5.13 -4.71 -5.10
C TYR A 130 4.62 -5.47 -3.87
N ASN A 131 5.22 -6.62 -3.54
CA ASN A 131 4.83 -7.42 -2.38
C ASN A 131 4.93 -6.63 -1.06
N ALA A 132 6.00 -5.86 -0.88
CA ALA A 132 6.19 -4.99 0.29
C ALA A 132 5.10 -3.91 0.36
N SER A 133 4.72 -3.32 -0.76
CA SER A 133 3.67 -2.28 -0.79
C SER A 133 2.30 -2.83 -0.39
N ILE A 134 1.93 -4.02 -0.88
CA ILE A 134 0.69 -4.70 -0.54
C ILE A 134 0.66 -5.02 0.96
N LEU A 135 1.73 -5.64 1.46
CA LEU A 135 1.86 -6.00 2.86
C LEU A 135 1.86 -4.76 3.77
N TYR A 136 2.57 -3.70 3.39
CA TYR A 136 2.57 -2.43 4.10
C TYR A 136 1.14 -1.90 4.24
N TRP A 137 0.40 -1.84 3.13
CA TRP A 137 -0.97 -1.33 3.12
C TRP A 137 -1.93 -2.12 3.99
N GLN A 138 -1.77 -3.45 4.02
CA GLN A 138 -2.56 -4.31 4.90
C GLN A 138 -2.30 -4.04 6.38
N LEU A 139 -1.06 -3.71 6.75
CA LEU A 139 -0.64 -3.56 8.14
C LEU A 139 -0.86 -2.14 8.67
N VAL A 140 -0.78 -1.10 7.84
CA VAL A 140 -0.97 0.30 8.29
C VAL A 140 -2.42 0.74 8.43
N ARG A 141 -3.39 -0.18 8.28
CA ARG A 141 -4.83 0.14 8.40
C ARG A 141 -5.20 0.91 9.67
N PRO A 142 -4.63 0.66 10.87
CA PRO A 142 -4.93 1.44 12.07
C PRO A 142 -4.64 2.94 11.94
N PHE A 143 -3.70 3.32 11.08
CA PHE A 143 -3.29 4.71 10.83
C PHE A 143 -4.09 5.40 9.71
N LEU A 144 -5.00 4.68 9.02
CA LEU A 144 -5.87 5.28 7.99
C LEU A 144 -7.07 6.06 8.58
N LYS A 145 -7.17 6.14 9.90
CA LYS A 145 -8.20 6.97 10.55
C LYS A 145 -7.82 8.46 10.51
N PRO A 146 -8.80 9.37 10.44
CA PRO A 146 -8.54 10.81 10.45
C PRO A 146 -7.66 11.24 11.63
N GLY A 147 -6.76 12.19 11.39
CA GLY A 147 -5.82 12.72 12.38
C GLY A 147 -4.56 11.88 12.62
N PHE A 148 -4.42 10.70 11.99
CA PHE A 148 -3.22 9.85 12.08
C PHE A 148 -2.59 9.54 10.72
N ARG A 149 -3.25 9.90 9.62
CA ARG A 149 -2.75 9.61 8.27
C ARG A 149 -1.44 10.32 7.98
N TYR A 150 -1.19 11.45 8.64
CA TYR A 150 0.07 12.20 8.53
C TYR A 150 1.30 11.33 8.84
N CYS A 151 1.19 10.36 9.75
CA CYS A 151 2.26 9.42 10.09
C CYS A 151 2.70 8.56 8.90
N LEU A 152 1.81 8.33 7.93
CA LEU A 152 2.05 7.49 6.77
C LEU A 152 2.74 8.23 5.63
N ILE A 153 2.73 9.57 5.62
CA ILE A 153 3.27 10.37 4.51
C ILE A 153 4.71 9.96 4.15
N PRO A 154 5.67 9.87 5.10
CA PRO A 154 7.06 9.59 4.74
C PRO A 154 7.22 8.23 4.04
N SER A 155 6.67 7.17 4.61
CA SER A 155 6.80 5.81 4.11
C SER A 155 5.94 5.54 2.87
N LEU A 156 4.71 6.07 2.81
CA LEU A 156 3.85 5.91 1.65
C LEU A 156 4.37 6.68 0.44
N SER A 157 4.92 7.88 0.62
CA SER A 157 5.60 8.60 -0.45
C SER A 157 6.77 7.79 -1.01
N GLN A 158 7.62 7.21 -0.15
CA GLN A 158 8.73 6.38 -0.60
C GLN A 158 8.26 5.13 -1.37
N ILE A 159 7.19 4.48 -0.92
CA ILE A 159 6.58 3.33 -1.63
C ILE A 159 6.07 3.75 -3.01
N VAL A 160 5.27 4.82 -3.09
CA VAL A 160 4.71 5.31 -4.36
C VAL A 160 5.84 5.70 -5.32
N THR A 161 6.88 6.37 -4.83
CA THR A 161 8.07 6.69 -5.62
C THR A 161 8.75 5.44 -6.14
N ALA A 162 8.99 4.43 -5.30
CA ALA A 162 9.64 3.19 -5.70
C ALA A 162 8.82 2.44 -6.77
N LEU A 163 7.50 2.31 -6.60
CA LEU A 163 6.61 1.66 -7.57
C LEU A 163 6.59 2.41 -8.92
N ASN A 164 6.63 3.74 -8.89
CA ASN A 164 6.70 4.55 -10.09
C ASN A 164 8.06 4.42 -10.80
N GLN A 165 9.16 4.40 -10.05
CA GLN A 165 10.52 4.24 -10.59
C GLN A 165 10.73 2.91 -11.31
N ILE A 166 10.11 1.84 -10.81
CA ILE A 166 10.20 0.52 -11.43
C ILE A 166 9.14 0.28 -12.51
N GLU A 167 8.29 1.27 -12.78
CA GLU A 167 7.15 1.16 -13.70
C GLU A 167 6.27 -0.07 -13.39
N GLU A 168 5.89 -0.23 -12.12
CA GLU A 168 5.09 -1.39 -11.70
C GLU A 168 3.79 -1.47 -12.53
N GLN A 169 3.47 -2.70 -12.96
CA GLN A 169 2.46 -2.96 -14.00
C GLN A 169 1.03 -2.80 -13.48
N ASP A 170 0.84 -3.01 -12.18
CA ASP A 170 -0.44 -2.82 -11.51
C ASP A 170 -0.73 -1.32 -11.33
N ASN A 171 -1.19 -0.69 -12.41
CA ASN A 171 -1.56 0.72 -12.45
C ASN A 171 -2.72 1.03 -11.49
N GLU A 172 -3.65 0.10 -11.31
CA GLU A 172 -4.79 0.28 -10.41
C GLU A 172 -4.34 0.37 -8.96
N TRP A 173 -3.39 -0.48 -8.57
CA TRP A 173 -2.76 -0.44 -7.26
C TRP A 173 -1.95 0.84 -7.02
N ARG A 174 -1.16 1.26 -8.02
CA ARG A 174 -0.42 2.54 -7.96
C ARG A 174 -1.37 3.72 -7.79
N ALA A 175 -2.45 3.76 -8.56
CA ALA A 175 -3.49 4.79 -8.46
C ALA A 175 -4.12 4.82 -7.06
N GLU A 176 -4.43 3.64 -6.50
CA GLU A 176 -4.99 3.52 -5.15
C GLU A 176 -4.06 4.15 -4.10
N LEU A 177 -2.77 3.78 -4.12
CA LEU A 177 -1.79 4.32 -3.17
C LEU A 177 -1.57 5.83 -3.37
N MET A 178 -1.60 6.33 -4.62
CA MET A 178 -1.51 7.76 -4.89
C MET A 178 -2.71 8.53 -4.32
N ILE A 179 -3.93 8.05 -4.51
CA ILE A 179 -5.13 8.70 -3.95
C ILE A 179 -5.04 8.73 -2.43
N ASN A 180 -4.67 7.62 -1.80
CA ASN A 180 -4.53 7.56 -0.35
C ASN A 180 -3.40 8.46 0.18
N LEU A 181 -2.30 8.61 -0.57
CA LEU A 181 -1.23 9.55 -0.23
C LEU A 181 -1.70 11.01 -0.31
N LEU A 182 -2.52 11.36 -1.31
CA LEU A 182 -3.15 12.67 -1.37
C LEU A 182 -4.04 12.92 -0.14
N GLU A 183 -4.86 11.95 0.25
CA GLU A 183 -5.65 12.05 1.48
C GLU A 183 -4.78 12.23 2.73
N CYS A 184 -3.60 11.61 2.79
CA CYS A 184 -2.66 11.82 3.90
C CYS A 184 -2.15 13.27 3.96
N TYR A 185 -1.78 13.86 2.81
CA TYR A 185 -1.39 15.28 2.76
C TYR A 185 -2.54 16.21 3.19
N LEU A 186 -3.76 15.90 2.75
CA LEU A 186 -4.96 16.67 3.08
C LEU A 186 -5.30 16.60 4.57
N ASP A 187 -5.24 15.41 5.18
CA ASP A 187 -5.44 15.21 6.63
C ASP A 187 -4.39 15.98 7.45
N ALA A 188 -3.15 16.05 6.95
CA ALA A 188 -2.06 16.80 7.56
C ALA A 188 -2.10 18.32 7.28
N SER A 189 -3.11 18.82 6.55
CA SER A 189 -3.22 20.22 6.10
C SER A 189 -2.01 20.73 5.29
N LYS A 190 -1.30 19.82 4.61
CA LYS A 190 -0.15 20.11 3.74
C LYS A 190 -0.64 20.46 2.32
N LEU A 191 -1.29 21.61 2.18
CA LEU A 191 -2.02 21.97 0.96
C LEU A 191 -1.12 22.22 -0.25
N GLU A 192 0.08 22.76 -0.06
CA GLU A 192 1.03 22.97 -1.17
C GLU A 192 1.55 21.65 -1.72
N GLU A 193 1.98 20.73 -0.85
CA GLU A 193 2.41 19.39 -1.24
C GLU A 193 1.24 18.59 -1.86
N ALA A 194 0.02 18.71 -1.30
CA ALA A 194 -1.17 18.08 -1.86
C ALA A 194 -1.45 18.57 -3.28
N LYS A 195 -1.29 19.88 -3.54
CA LYS A 195 -1.54 20.48 -4.85
C LYS A 195 -0.51 20.04 -5.90
N GLU A 196 0.77 20.06 -5.54
CA GLU A 196 1.85 19.59 -6.41
C GLU A 196 1.66 18.10 -6.75
N PHE A 197 1.50 17.28 -5.70
CA PHE A 197 1.37 15.83 -5.86
C PHE A 197 0.10 15.44 -6.63
N SER A 198 -1.05 16.04 -6.31
CA SER A 198 -2.32 15.72 -6.99
C SER A 198 -2.29 16.04 -8.48
N SER A 199 -1.53 17.07 -8.91
CA SER A 199 -1.39 17.40 -10.33
C SER A 199 -0.72 16.25 -11.10
N THR A 200 0.37 15.70 -10.56
CA THR A 200 1.06 14.54 -11.14
C THR A 200 0.22 13.26 -11.05
N ALA A 201 -0.41 13.01 -9.90
CA ALA A 201 -1.26 11.84 -9.71
C ALA A 201 -2.47 11.83 -10.64
N ALA A 202 -3.11 12.99 -10.85
CA ALA A 202 -4.27 13.13 -11.72
C ALA A 202 -3.93 12.80 -13.18
N VAL A 203 -2.75 13.21 -13.67
CA VAL A 203 -2.27 12.86 -15.02
C VAL A 203 -2.11 11.35 -15.13
N PHE A 204 -1.37 10.72 -14.21
CA PHE A 204 -1.15 9.28 -14.21
C PHE A 204 -2.46 8.50 -14.19
N ILE A 205 -3.37 8.84 -13.27
CA ILE A 205 -4.66 8.14 -13.11
C ILE A 205 -5.52 8.32 -14.35
N LYS A 206 -5.57 9.52 -14.93
CA LYS A 206 -6.36 9.77 -16.15
C LYS A 206 -5.89 8.94 -17.34
N GLU A 207 -4.58 8.76 -17.48
CA GLU A 207 -3.97 8.03 -18.60
C GLU A 207 -4.06 6.51 -18.41
N ASN A 208 -3.91 6.01 -17.18
CA ASN A 208 -3.72 4.59 -16.92
C ASN A 208 -4.92 3.90 -16.25
N VAL A 209 -5.72 4.64 -15.48
CA VAL A 209 -6.86 4.12 -14.70
C VAL A 209 -8.03 5.12 -14.71
N PRO A 210 -8.59 5.45 -15.89
CA PRO A 210 -9.55 6.54 -16.05
C PRO A 210 -10.80 6.39 -15.17
N ASP A 211 -11.20 5.16 -14.83
CA ASP A 211 -12.33 4.89 -13.95
C ASP A 211 -12.15 5.46 -12.53
N LYS A 212 -10.91 5.57 -12.05
CA LYS A 212 -10.58 6.18 -10.75
C LYS A 212 -10.34 7.70 -10.83
N TYR A 213 -10.36 8.29 -12.02
CA TYR A 213 -10.10 9.72 -12.18
C TYR A 213 -11.15 10.59 -11.47
N SER A 214 -12.40 10.14 -11.46
CA SER A 214 -13.51 10.79 -10.75
C SER A 214 -13.23 10.97 -9.25
N GLN A 215 -12.57 9.99 -8.63
CA GLN A 215 -12.22 9.99 -7.21
C GLN A 215 -11.18 11.06 -6.89
N ILE A 216 -10.06 11.10 -7.62
CA ILE A 216 -9.04 12.13 -7.39
C ILE A 216 -9.55 13.53 -7.75
N PHE A 217 -10.31 13.66 -8.85
CA PHE A 217 -10.92 14.93 -9.24
C PHE A 217 -11.85 15.47 -8.14
N SER A 218 -12.66 14.60 -7.53
CA SER A 218 -13.53 14.95 -6.42
C SER A 218 -12.76 15.55 -5.24
N LEU A 219 -11.64 14.92 -4.83
CA LEU A 219 -10.78 15.44 -3.76
C LEU A 219 -10.17 16.80 -4.13
N MET A 220 -9.67 16.93 -5.35
CA MET A 220 -9.03 18.15 -5.84
C MET A 220 -10.01 19.33 -5.90
N VAL A 221 -11.26 19.11 -6.30
CA VAL A 221 -12.30 20.15 -6.30
C VAL A 221 -12.65 20.57 -4.88
N TYR A 222 -12.97 19.61 -4.01
CA TYR A 222 -13.43 19.88 -2.66
C TYR A 222 -12.39 20.68 -1.85
N HIS A 223 -11.10 20.30 -1.98
CA HIS A 223 -9.99 20.99 -1.31
C HIS A 223 -9.39 22.15 -2.10
N LYS A 224 -10.01 22.57 -3.22
CA LYS A 224 -9.55 23.68 -4.07
C LYS A 224 -8.09 23.53 -4.56
N LEU A 225 -7.67 22.31 -4.87
CA LEU A 225 -6.33 22.01 -5.41
C LEU A 225 -6.21 22.33 -6.90
N MET A 226 -7.34 22.53 -7.60
CA MET A 226 -7.38 22.89 -9.03
C MET A 226 -7.87 24.32 -9.25
N ASN A 227 -7.35 24.94 -10.31
CA ASN A 227 -7.82 26.25 -10.76
C ASN A 227 -9.14 26.13 -11.52
N ILE A 228 -9.95 27.19 -11.46
CA ILE A 228 -11.28 27.25 -12.10
C ILE A 228 -11.21 26.98 -13.61
N SER A 229 -10.15 27.45 -14.30
CA SER A 229 -9.95 27.19 -15.72
C SER A 229 -9.77 25.70 -16.05
N GLN A 230 -9.01 24.98 -15.22
CA GLN A 230 -8.81 23.54 -15.36
C GLN A 230 -10.12 22.78 -15.11
N ILE A 231 -10.84 23.15 -14.03
CA ILE A 231 -12.14 22.55 -13.71
C ILE A 231 -13.11 22.73 -14.88
N LYS A 232 -13.23 23.94 -15.43
CA LYS A 232 -14.10 24.21 -16.59
C LYS A 232 -13.78 23.30 -17.77
N LYS A 233 -12.49 23.14 -18.10
CA LYS A 233 -12.04 22.26 -19.18
C LYS A 233 -12.41 20.78 -18.93
N GLU A 234 -12.24 20.29 -17.71
CA GLU A 234 -12.60 18.91 -17.35
C GLU A 234 -14.12 18.69 -17.41
N THR A 235 -14.90 19.61 -16.83
CA THR A 235 -16.37 19.51 -16.79
C THR A 235 -17.03 19.65 -18.16
N GLN A 236 -16.47 20.47 -19.06
CA GLN A 236 -16.99 20.64 -20.41
C GLN A 236 -16.97 19.33 -21.22
N ASN A 237 -15.99 18.47 -20.95
CA ASN A 237 -15.80 17.21 -21.66
C ASN A 237 -16.46 16.02 -20.96
N SER A 238 -17.04 16.21 -19.78
CA SER A 238 -17.64 15.12 -18.99
C SER A 238 -18.80 15.59 -18.14
N LEU A 239 -19.98 15.05 -18.44
CA LEU A 239 -21.18 15.26 -17.63
C LEU A 239 -21.00 14.68 -16.22
N HIS A 240 -20.33 13.53 -16.09
CA HIS A 240 -20.04 12.92 -14.80
C HIS A 240 -19.17 13.84 -13.91
N LEU A 241 -18.10 14.41 -14.47
CA LEU A 241 -17.26 15.36 -13.73
C LEU A 241 -17.99 16.68 -13.42
N SER A 242 -18.90 17.11 -14.29
CA SER A 242 -19.77 18.27 -14.03
C SER A 242 -20.67 18.07 -12.81
N VAL A 243 -21.26 16.87 -12.68
CA VAL A 243 -22.06 16.49 -11.52
C VAL A 243 -21.18 16.49 -10.26
N ILE A 244 -20.01 15.83 -10.31
CA ILE A 244 -19.07 15.79 -9.18
C ILE A 244 -18.66 17.20 -8.75
N TYR A 245 -18.30 18.07 -9.70
CA TYR A 245 -17.92 19.45 -9.39
C TYR A 245 -19.01 20.19 -8.62
N LYS A 246 -20.26 20.16 -9.11
CA LYS A 246 -21.40 20.82 -8.46
C LYS A 246 -21.69 20.23 -7.08
N MET A 247 -21.64 18.91 -6.94
CA MET A 247 -21.81 18.24 -5.65
C MET A 247 -20.73 18.66 -4.64
N GLN A 248 -19.46 18.68 -5.05
CA GLN A 248 -18.36 19.05 -4.15
C GLN A 248 -18.37 20.53 -3.77
N VAL A 249 -18.77 21.43 -4.67
CA VAL A 249 -18.95 22.86 -4.34
C VAL A 249 -20.05 23.03 -3.29
N LEU A 250 -21.21 22.37 -3.46
CA LEU A 250 -22.29 22.40 -2.48
C LEU A 250 -21.86 21.83 -1.13
N LYS A 251 -21.16 20.69 -1.14
CA LYS A 251 -20.63 20.05 0.06
C LYS A 251 -19.69 20.99 0.81
N LEU A 252 -18.76 21.64 0.11
CA LEU A 252 -17.84 22.59 0.72
C LEU A 252 -18.55 23.80 1.33
N GLN A 253 -19.56 24.33 0.64
CA GLN A 253 -20.38 25.43 1.16
C GLN A 253 -21.11 25.04 2.45
N TRP A 254 -21.65 23.82 2.48
CA TRP A 254 -22.29 23.24 3.65
C TRP A 254 -21.32 23.11 4.83
N ASP A 255 -20.16 22.48 4.60
CA ASP A 255 -19.17 22.20 5.65
C ASP A 255 -18.51 23.49 6.20
N THR A 256 -18.57 24.59 5.44
CA THR A 256 -18.08 25.91 5.88
C THR A 256 -19.17 26.81 6.46
N ASN A 257 -20.38 26.30 6.71
CA ASN A 257 -21.56 27.04 7.17
C ASN A 257 -21.95 28.24 6.28
N VAL A 258 -21.51 28.23 5.03
CA VAL A 258 -21.94 29.19 4.00
C VAL A 258 -23.16 28.60 3.34
N PHE A 259 -24.32 28.70 3.98
CA PHE A 259 -25.56 28.16 3.41
C PHE A 259 -25.85 28.89 2.08
N PRO A 260 -25.87 28.18 0.93
CA PRO A 260 -26.10 28.85 -0.34
C PRO A 260 -27.55 29.32 -0.39
N SER A 261 -27.79 30.61 -0.65
CA SER A 261 -29.14 31.13 -0.92
C SER A 261 -29.82 30.38 -2.06
N ASP A 262 -29.01 29.84 -2.98
CA ASP A 262 -29.43 29.19 -4.21
C ASP A 262 -29.30 27.66 -4.14
N ALA A 263 -29.26 27.06 -2.94
CA ALA A 263 -29.06 25.62 -2.75
C ALA A 263 -30.06 24.78 -3.56
N THR A 264 -31.34 25.18 -3.57
CA THR A 264 -32.39 24.51 -4.35
C THR A 264 -32.14 24.58 -5.85
N ALA A 265 -31.68 25.72 -6.37
CA ALA A 265 -31.36 25.87 -7.79
C ALA A 265 -30.15 25.00 -8.18
N ASN A 266 -29.13 24.93 -7.32
CA ASN A 266 -27.95 24.10 -7.53
C ASN A 266 -28.30 22.60 -7.51
N LEU A 267 -29.13 22.16 -6.56
CA LEU A 267 -29.61 20.77 -6.48
C LEU A 267 -30.47 20.40 -7.71
N ASN A 268 -31.37 21.29 -8.14
CA ASN A 268 -32.14 21.09 -9.37
C ASN A 268 -31.21 21.00 -10.59
N SER A 269 -30.18 21.83 -10.67
CA SER A 269 -29.18 21.75 -11.74
C SER A 269 -28.43 20.41 -11.75
N ILE A 270 -28.11 19.85 -10.57
CA ILE A 270 -27.49 18.52 -10.47
C ILE A 270 -28.47 17.44 -10.94
N TYR A 271 -29.73 17.52 -10.50
CA TYR A 271 -30.78 16.58 -10.89
C TYR A 271 -31.00 16.55 -12.41
N GLU A 272 -31.06 17.72 -13.05
CA GLU A 272 -31.19 17.80 -14.52
C GLU A 272 -29.98 17.22 -15.26
N LEU A 273 -28.76 17.34 -14.71
CA LEU A 273 -27.59 16.68 -15.28
C LEU A 273 -27.67 15.16 -15.11
N LEU A 274 -28.05 14.66 -13.94
CA LEU A 274 -28.19 13.22 -13.68
C LEU A 274 -29.22 12.57 -14.62
N LYS A 275 -30.33 13.25 -14.95
CA LYS A 275 -31.29 12.76 -15.95
C LYS A 275 -30.67 12.50 -17.32
N GLN A 276 -29.68 13.31 -17.72
CA GLN A 276 -29.01 13.17 -19.01
C GLN A 276 -27.98 12.02 -19.01
N TYR A 277 -27.57 11.56 -17.82
CA TYR A 277 -26.63 10.46 -17.65
C TYR A 277 -27.27 9.10 -17.95
N ASP A 278 -28.57 8.93 -17.71
CA ASP A 278 -29.34 7.69 -17.96
C ASP A 278 -29.81 7.52 -19.42
N VAL A 279 -29.47 8.45 -20.33
CA VAL A 279 -29.88 8.38 -21.74
C VAL A 279 -28.74 7.74 -22.55
N PRO A 280 -28.95 6.57 -23.19
CA PRO A 280 -27.97 6.03 -24.12
C PRO A 280 -27.70 7.05 -25.23
N PRO A 281 -26.46 7.17 -25.73
CA PRO A 281 -26.16 8.13 -26.79
C PRO A 281 -27.10 7.89 -27.98
N ALA A 282 -27.59 8.98 -28.59
CA ALA A 282 -28.58 8.94 -29.67
C ALA A 282 -28.15 8.07 -30.88
N SER A 283 -26.86 7.73 -31.00
CA SER A 283 -26.32 6.77 -31.95
C SER A 283 -26.84 5.34 -31.77
N VAL A 284 -27.34 4.97 -30.58
CA VAL A 284 -27.94 3.66 -30.29
C VAL A 284 -29.44 3.61 -30.61
N LEU A 285 -30.09 4.78 -30.73
CA LEU A 285 -31.53 4.89 -30.98
C LEU A 285 -31.91 4.93 -32.47
N ASN A 286 -30.94 5.04 -33.38
CA ASN A 286 -31.16 5.11 -34.83
C ASN A 286 -30.89 3.79 -35.58
N VAL A 287 -30.84 2.65 -34.89
CA VAL A 287 -30.90 1.34 -35.55
C VAL A 287 -32.35 0.84 -35.50
N LYS A 288 -33.17 1.32 -36.43
CA LYS A 288 -34.41 0.67 -36.86
C LYS A 288 -34.50 0.73 -38.38
#